data_AF-A0A2E7H1U6-F1
#
_entry.id   AF-A0A2E7H1U6-F1
#
_cell.length_a   1.000
_cell.length_b   1.000
_cell.length_c   1.000
_cell.angle_alpha   90.00
_cell.angle_beta   90.00
_cell.angle_gamma   90.00
#
_symmetry.space_group_name_H-M   'P 1'
#
loop_
_entity.id
_entity.type
_entity.pdbx_description
1 polymer ?
#
loop_
_entity_poly.entity_id
_entity_poly.type
_entity_poly.pdbx_seq_one_letter_code
_entity_poly.pdbx_strand_id
1 'polypeptide(L)'
;MSIKVLVANRGEIACRILRACKEAGHRTVAICAPNDAGSLFTEMADHVVMLNGESIAETYLDQQQIVAAALNTGATAVHPGFGFLSERAEFANAVQAAGLTWIGPSASAIEKMGDKMTARQTMRAAGVPVIPGEEVEEDDEAMALTALREASERVGYPLLLKASSGGGGKGMRAVHAAVDFDQAAAGARREAVAAFGDGRIYIERLLSDSKHVEIQILADQHGRTIHLGERECSVQRRHQKVFEEAPGPTMTGDLREAMGQAAIAAAEAVDYVGAGTVEFLLAPSGEFFFLEMNTRIQVEHPVTELVTGVDIVREQLRIAAGEPMSCGPLMMRGHAIEVRLYAEDAANGFLPSIGPLAVFQPPEGPGVRLDTGVREGDEVTPNYDPMLAKLIVWAPSRTEALQKMRRSLDEFVVLGTTTNIEFLRDLCDAPPVVDGSTTTTTIDDVWPEGWNPPSSPALEEAALLAAASAETLGLHRTQARGPSASSNGPVSPFNTLTRRYP
;
A
#
# COMPACT_ATOMS: atom_id res chain seq x y z
N MET A 1 15.79 26.99 0.20
CA MET A 1 14.98 27.71 1.22
C MET A 1 14.21 26.68 2.02
N SER A 2 14.05 26.85 3.33
CA SER A 2 13.19 25.94 4.13
C SER A 2 11.73 26.22 3.78
N ILE A 3 11.02 25.24 3.23
CA ILE A 3 9.57 25.30 3.01
C ILE A 3 8.82 24.75 4.22
N LYS A 4 7.49 24.93 4.24
CA LYS A 4 6.60 24.28 5.19
C LYS A 4 5.62 23.38 4.42
N VAL A 5 5.64 22.10 4.72
CA VAL A 5 4.88 21.06 4.00
C VAL A 5 3.70 20.61 4.86
N LEU A 6 2.48 20.72 4.33
CA LEU A 6 1.32 20.05 4.89
C LEU A 6 1.22 18.64 4.34
N VAL A 7 1.11 17.65 5.22
CA VAL A 7 0.88 16.26 4.85
C VAL A 7 -0.61 15.98 4.91
N ALA A 8 -1.24 15.81 3.74
CA ALA A 8 -2.67 15.57 3.60
C ALA A 8 -3.00 14.08 3.70
N ASN A 9 -2.53 13.44 4.78
CA ASN A 9 -2.68 12.00 5.02
C ASN A 9 -2.53 11.68 6.52
N ARG A 10 -2.66 10.39 6.87
CA ARG A 10 -2.54 9.86 8.24
C ARG A 10 -1.62 8.62 8.28
N GLY A 11 -1.49 8.03 9.47
CA GLY A 11 -0.85 6.71 9.65
C GLY A 11 0.63 6.69 9.23
N GLU A 12 1.10 5.55 8.74
CA GLU A 12 2.53 5.33 8.45
C GLU A 12 3.07 6.30 7.39
N ILE A 13 2.30 6.55 6.34
CA ILE A 13 2.75 7.40 5.24
C ILE A 13 2.90 8.86 5.68
N ALA A 14 2.05 9.32 6.60
CA ALA A 14 2.24 10.61 7.23
C ALA A 14 3.56 10.64 8.02
N CYS A 15 3.83 9.64 8.86
CA CYS A 15 5.11 9.50 9.56
C CYS A 15 6.31 9.53 8.59
N ARG A 16 6.24 8.77 7.49
CA ARG A 16 7.30 8.67 6.46
C ARG A 16 7.59 10.02 5.81
N ILE A 17 6.56 10.78 5.43
CA ILE A 17 6.70 12.10 4.80
C ILE A 17 7.24 13.12 5.80
N LEU A 18 6.72 13.11 7.04
CA LEU A 18 7.19 14.00 8.11
C LEU A 18 8.69 13.79 8.40
N ARG A 19 9.16 12.53 8.41
CA ARG A 19 10.60 12.20 8.53
C ARG A 19 11.42 12.79 7.39
N ALA A 20 11.03 12.55 6.14
CA ALA A 20 11.72 13.09 4.96
C ALA A 20 11.80 14.63 4.99
N CYS A 21 10.70 15.30 5.33
CA CYS A 21 10.66 16.75 5.45
C CYS A 21 11.65 17.24 6.51
N LYS A 22 11.67 16.60 7.70
CA LYS A 22 12.56 16.99 8.80
C LYS A 22 14.04 16.79 8.45
N GLU A 23 14.38 15.68 7.81
CA GLU A 23 15.73 15.38 7.33
C GLU A 23 16.19 16.33 6.20
N ALA A 24 15.24 16.80 5.38
CA ALA A 24 15.47 17.84 4.37
C ALA A 24 15.50 19.27 4.95
N GLY A 25 15.29 19.44 6.27
CA GLY A 25 15.28 20.74 6.93
C GLY A 25 14.04 21.58 6.63
N HIS A 26 12.91 20.94 6.34
CA HIS A 26 11.61 21.59 6.13
C HIS A 26 10.75 21.53 7.41
N ARG A 27 9.87 22.52 7.56
CA ARG A 27 8.85 22.53 8.61
C ARG A 27 7.64 21.71 8.18
N THR A 28 6.91 21.15 9.12
CA THR A 28 5.81 20.24 8.82
C THR A 28 4.48 20.62 9.46
N VAL A 29 3.39 20.28 8.78
CA VAL A 29 2.01 20.40 9.28
C VAL A 29 1.32 19.06 9.07
N ALA A 30 0.75 18.49 10.12
CA ALA A 30 -0.17 17.35 10.02
C ALA A 30 -1.61 17.84 10.13
N ILE A 31 -2.52 17.22 9.37
CA ILE A 31 -3.96 17.31 9.59
C ILE A 31 -4.42 16.07 10.34
N CYS A 32 -5.38 16.22 11.24
CA CYS A 32 -5.83 15.14 12.12
C CYS A 32 -7.34 15.18 12.25
N ALA A 33 -8.02 14.06 12.03
CA ALA A 33 -9.43 13.92 12.41
C ALA A 33 -9.56 13.77 13.94
N PRO A 34 -10.70 14.10 14.57
CA PRO A 34 -10.87 14.00 16.03
C PRO A 34 -10.59 12.59 16.60
N ASN A 35 -10.92 11.55 15.84
CA ASN A 35 -10.69 10.14 16.17
C ASN A 35 -9.26 9.64 15.90
N ASP A 36 -8.38 10.47 15.31
CA ASP A 36 -6.93 10.21 15.19
C ASP A 36 -6.12 11.03 16.22
N ALA A 37 -6.78 11.76 17.12
CA ALA A 37 -6.09 12.59 18.11
C ALA A 37 -5.13 11.77 18.97
N GLY A 38 -3.85 12.17 19.02
CA GLY A 38 -2.81 11.45 19.74
C GLY A 38 -2.10 10.34 18.94
N SER A 39 -2.46 10.14 17.66
CA SER A 39 -1.74 9.23 16.77
C SER A 39 -0.27 9.64 16.60
N LEU A 40 0.62 8.68 16.35
CA LEU A 40 2.07 8.88 16.25
C LEU A 40 2.48 10.05 15.33
N PHE A 41 1.86 10.17 14.15
CA PHE A 41 2.20 11.22 13.19
C PHE A 41 1.92 12.65 13.71
N THR A 42 0.96 12.81 14.63
CA THR A 42 0.62 14.12 15.22
C THR A 42 1.73 14.63 16.13
N GLU A 43 2.44 13.75 16.81
CA GLU A 43 3.59 14.09 17.67
C GLU A 43 4.86 14.37 16.88
N MET A 44 4.93 13.85 15.65
CA MET A 44 6.09 14.02 14.76
C MET A 44 6.07 15.37 14.02
N ALA A 45 4.89 15.95 13.82
CA ALA A 45 4.72 17.20 13.09
C ALA A 45 5.06 18.42 13.95
N ASP A 46 5.55 19.50 13.32
CA ASP A 46 5.80 20.76 14.04
C ASP A 46 4.51 21.50 14.42
N HIS A 47 3.46 21.31 13.62
CA HIS A 47 2.14 21.89 13.82
C HIS A 47 1.08 20.85 13.46
N VAL A 48 0.00 20.80 14.24
CA VAL A 48 -1.14 19.91 13.99
C VAL A 48 -2.39 20.75 13.86
N VAL A 49 -3.17 20.50 12.81
CA VAL A 49 -4.49 21.11 12.60
C VAL A 49 -5.55 20.03 12.78
N MET A 50 -6.45 20.24 13.75
CA MET A 50 -7.61 19.40 13.92
C MET A 50 -8.64 19.71 12.84
N LEU A 51 -9.10 18.68 12.15
CA LEU A 51 -10.18 18.75 11.17
C LEU A 51 -11.53 18.69 11.88
N ASN A 52 -12.54 19.31 11.29
CA ASN A 52 -13.93 19.26 11.69
C ASN A 52 -14.64 18.10 10.98
N GLY A 53 -15.44 17.34 11.70
CA GLY A 53 -16.18 16.19 11.17
C GLY A 53 -15.85 14.90 11.91
N GLU A 54 -16.61 13.85 11.64
CA GLU A 54 -16.43 12.53 12.25
C GLU A 54 -16.12 11.45 11.20
N SER A 55 -16.59 11.64 9.97
CA SER A 55 -16.36 10.71 8.87
C SER A 55 -15.10 11.04 8.06
N ILE A 56 -14.60 10.05 7.32
CA ILE A 56 -13.52 10.24 6.35
C ILE A 56 -13.89 11.30 5.30
N ALA A 57 -15.17 11.36 4.89
CA ALA A 57 -15.67 12.30 3.90
C ALA A 57 -15.59 13.76 4.38
N GLU A 58 -15.90 14.00 5.65
CA GLU A 58 -15.87 15.34 6.27
C GLU A 58 -14.46 15.77 6.69
N THR A 59 -13.50 14.83 6.74
CA THR A 59 -12.14 15.07 7.23
C THR A 59 -11.10 14.88 6.13
N TYR A 60 -10.52 13.70 5.98
CA TYR A 60 -9.40 13.43 5.07
C TYR A 60 -9.76 13.51 3.57
N LEU A 61 -11.05 13.61 3.22
CA LEU A 61 -11.52 13.86 1.86
C LEU A 61 -12.09 15.27 1.64
N ASP A 62 -12.12 16.13 2.67
CA ASP A 62 -12.58 17.51 2.54
C ASP A 62 -11.45 18.40 2.00
N GLN A 63 -11.44 18.55 0.68
CA GLN A 63 -10.45 19.36 -0.04
C GLN A 63 -10.40 20.82 0.46
N GLN A 64 -11.56 21.43 0.74
CA GLN A 64 -11.64 22.84 1.13
C GLN A 64 -10.99 23.05 2.48
N GLN A 65 -11.29 22.16 3.41
CA GLN A 65 -10.76 22.22 4.77
C GLN A 65 -9.25 22.00 4.81
N ILE A 66 -8.73 21.08 4.01
CA ILE A 66 -7.29 20.80 3.92
C ILE A 66 -6.53 21.99 3.31
N VAL A 67 -7.05 22.59 2.23
CA VAL A 67 -6.46 23.79 1.63
C VAL A 67 -6.49 24.96 2.63
N ALA A 68 -7.60 25.16 3.34
CA ALA A 68 -7.68 26.18 4.38
C ALA A 68 -6.67 25.95 5.51
N ALA A 69 -6.47 24.69 5.95
CA ALA A 69 -5.47 24.33 6.94
C ALA A 69 -4.05 24.67 6.47
N ALA A 70 -3.72 24.40 5.20
CA ALA A 70 -2.43 24.74 4.61
C ALA A 70 -2.19 26.26 4.63
N LEU A 71 -3.17 27.04 4.17
CA LEU A 71 -3.10 28.50 4.12
C LEU A 71 -2.96 29.11 5.52
N ASN A 72 -3.79 28.69 6.47
CA ASN A 72 -3.82 29.23 7.84
C ASN A 72 -2.55 28.95 8.63
N THR A 73 -1.86 27.84 8.32
CA THR A 73 -0.59 27.48 8.96
C THR A 73 0.63 28.06 8.23
N GLY A 74 0.43 28.71 7.07
CA GLY A 74 1.51 29.20 6.21
C GLY A 74 2.35 28.06 5.62
N ALA A 75 1.73 26.90 5.37
CA ALA A 75 2.33 25.88 4.52
C ALA A 75 2.44 26.43 3.09
N THR A 76 3.47 26.00 2.36
CA THR A 76 3.71 26.40 0.97
C THR A 76 3.61 25.23 0.01
N ALA A 77 3.50 24.01 0.53
CA ALA A 77 3.36 22.80 -0.26
C ALA A 77 2.44 21.78 0.43
N VAL A 78 1.78 20.94 -0.36
CA VAL A 78 0.93 19.83 0.12
C VAL A 78 1.45 18.53 -0.45
N HIS A 79 1.76 17.58 0.44
CA HIS A 79 2.10 16.21 0.08
C HIS A 79 0.90 15.29 0.37
N PRO A 80 0.32 14.62 -0.64
CA PRO A 80 -0.90 13.85 -0.43
C PRO A 80 -0.65 12.41 0.05
N GLY A 81 0.58 11.89 -0.06
CA GLY A 81 0.89 10.51 0.29
C GLY A 81 0.24 9.54 -0.70
N PHE A 82 -0.41 8.49 -0.18
CA PHE A 82 -1.20 7.53 -0.97
C PHE A 82 -2.62 7.35 -0.42
N GLY A 83 -3.55 6.87 -1.26
CA GLY A 83 -4.97 6.83 -0.90
C GLY A 83 -5.58 8.23 -0.73
N PHE A 84 -6.76 8.30 -0.13
CA PHE A 84 -7.51 9.56 0.08
C PHE A 84 -7.59 10.44 -1.19
N LEU A 85 -6.96 11.61 -1.18
CA LEU A 85 -6.99 12.61 -2.24
C LEU A 85 -5.76 12.58 -3.17
N SER A 86 -4.83 11.63 -2.98
CA SER A 86 -3.57 11.57 -3.75
C SER A 86 -3.73 11.39 -5.24
N GLU A 87 -4.83 10.80 -5.68
CA GLU A 87 -5.16 10.57 -7.09
C GLU A 87 -6.43 11.36 -7.49
N ARG A 88 -6.66 12.52 -6.85
CA ARG A 88 -7.78 13.42 -7.18
C ARG A 88 -7.27 14.66 -7.91
N ALA A 89 -7.48 14.68 -9.23
CA ALA A 89 -7.09 15.80 -10.10
C ALA A 89 -7.68 17.14 -9.61
N GLU A 90 -8.94 17.13 -9.17
CA GLU A 90 -9.59 18.32 -8.59
C GLU A 90 -8.86 18.86 -7.36
N PHE A 91 -8.34 17.98 -6.50
CA PHE A 91 -7.60 18.40 -5.30
C PHE A 91 -6.23 18.98 -5.67
N ALA A 92 -5.51 18.36 -6.60
CA ALA A 92 -4.26 18.91 -7.12
C ALA A 92 -4.47 20.33 -7.71
N ASN A 93 -5.54 20.52 -8.49
CA ASN A 93 -5.95 21.82 -9.00
C ASN A 93 -6.30 22.81 -7.88
N ALA A 94 -7.04 22.39 -6.86
CA ALA A 94 -7.42 23.24 -5.73
C ALA A 94 -6.19 23.72 -4.93
N VAL A 95 -5.22 22.84 -4.69
CA VAL A 95 -3.94 23.18 -4.04
C VAL A 95 -3.18 24.22 -4.87
N GLN A 96 -3.04 23.99 -6.17
CA GLN A 96 -2.33 24.91 -7.07
C GLN A 96 -3.06 26.25 -7.22
N ALA A 97 -4.39 26.26 -7.30
CA ALA A 97 -5.21 27.47 -7.36
C ALA A 97 -5.10 28.32 -6.08
N ALA A 98 -4.82 27.69 -4.94
CA ALA A 98 -4.52 28.38 -3.68
C ALA A 98 -3.07 28.93 -3.60
N GLY A 99 -2.27 28.77 -4.65
CA GLY A 99 -0.87 29.22 -4.69
C GLY A 99 0.10 28.31 -3.93
N LEU A 100 -0.30 27.08 -3.63
CA LEU A 100 0.51 26.07 -2.94
C LEU A 100 1.15 25.11 -3.95
N THR A 101 2.36 24.62 -3.64
CA THR A 101 3.00 23.55 -4.43
C THR A 101 2.32 22.22 -4.18
N TRP A 102 1.81 21.59 -5.23
CA TRP A 102 1.38 20.19 -5.22
C TRP A 102 2.61 19.26 -5.33
N ILE A 103 2.84 18.39 -4.35
CA ILE A 103 3.93 17.41 -4.38
C ILE A 103 3.39 16.10 -4.98
N GLY A 104 3.34 16.07 -6.31
CA GLY A 104 2.81 14.95 -7.10
C GLY A 104 2.74 15.31 -8.58
N PRO A 105 2.20 14.41 -9.41
CA PRO A 105 2.03 14.66 -10.85
C PRO A 105 0.96 15.72 -11.12
N SER A 106 0.93 16.24 -12.35
CA SER A 106 -0.05 17.23 -12.77
C SER A 106 -1.48 16.69 -12.68
N ALA A 107 -2.47 17.57 -12.46
CA ALA A 107 -3.88 17.17 -12.45
C ALA A 107 -4.30 16.47 -13.76
N SER A 108 -3.75 16.91 -14.91
CA SER A 108 -4.01 16.27 -16.19
C SER A 108 -3.45 14.84 -16.27
N ALA A 109 -2.26 14.58 -15.73
CA ALA A 109 -1.71 13.24 -15.66
C ALA A 109 -2.56 12.32 -14.75
N ILE A 110 -2.99 12.84 -13.60
CA ILE A 110 -3.89 12.13 -12.68
C ILE A 110 -5.22 11.77 -13.38
N GLU A 111 -5.83 12.72 -14.09
CA GLU A 111 -7.10 12.50 -14.80
C GLU A 111 -6.96 11.49 -15.94
N LYS A 112 -5.96 11.67 -16.81
CA LYS A 112 -5.70 10.77 -17.96
C LYS A 112 -5.45 9.33 -17.52
N MET A 113 -4.75 9.12 -16.41
CA MET A 113 -4.41 7.78 -15.91
C MET A 113 -5.47 7.20 -14.96
N GLY A 114 -6.32 8.04 -14.37
CA GLY A 114 -7.46 7.60 -13.56
C GLY A 114 -8.62 7.03 -14.39
N ASP A 115 -8.76 7.46 -15.64
CA ASP A 115 -9.72 6.88 -16.58
C ASP A 115 -9.11 5.68 -17.32
N LYS A 116 -9.64 4.48 -17.08
CA LYS A 116 -9.06 3.22 -17.59
C LYS A 116 -8.95 3.17 -19.11
N MET A 117 -9.95 3.68 -19.82
CA MET A 117 -9.98 3.63 -21.29
C MET A 117 -9.02 4.64 -21.89
N THR A 118 -9.01 5.87 -21.39
CA THR A 118 -8.07 6.93 -21.77
C THR A 118 -6.63 6.51 -21.48
N ALA A 119 -6.38 5.91 -20.31
CA ALA A 119 -5.09 5.36 -19.93
C ALA A 119 -4.63 4.31 -20.95
N ARG A 120 -5.47 3.31 -21.24
CA ARG A 120 -5.14 2.25 -22.22
C ARG A 120 -4.87 2.78 -23.62
N GLN A 121 -5.68 3.70 -24.11
CA GLN A 121 -5.48 4.32 -25.42
C GLN A 121 -4.16 5.09 -25.47
N THR A 122 -3.85 5.83 -24.40
CA THR A 122 -2.61 6.59 -24.25
C THR A 122 -1.40 5.65 -24.22
N MET A 123 -1.46 4.56 -23.45
CA MET A 123 -0.39 3.55 -23.37
C MET A 123 -0.16 2.88 -24.73
N ARG A 124 -1.23 2.51 -25.44
CA ARG A 124 -1.14 1.94 -26.79
C ARG A 124 -0.49 2.92 -27.77
N ALA A 125 -0.87 4.19 -27.72
CA ALA A 125 -0.27 5.23 -28.57
C ALA A 125 1.22 5.47 -28.25
N ALA A 126 1.61 5.29 -26.99
CA ALA A 126 2.99 5.37 -26.51
C ALA A 126 3.84 4.11 -26.79
N GLY A 127 3.26 3.09 -27.44
CA GLY A 127 3.95 1.82 -27.71
C GLY A 127 4.14 0.93 -26.49
N VAL A 128 3.48 1.25 -25.36
CA VAL A 128 3.47 0.42 -24.16
C VAL A 128 2.55 -0.79 -24.42
N PRO A 129 3.02 -2.03 -24.21
CA PRO A 129 2.19 -3.21 -24.41
C PRO A 129 0.93 -3.16 -23.55
N VAL A 130 -0.25 -3.26 -24.15
CA VAL A 130 -1.54 -3.34 -23.46
C VAL A 130 -2.15 -4.72 -23.70
N ILE A 131 -2.94 -5.22 -22.73
CA ILE A 131 -3.60 -6.53 -22.89
C ILE A 131 -4.43 -6.51 -24.18
N PRO A 132 -4.29 -7.53 -25.07
CA PRO A 132 -5.12 -7.64 -26.26
C PRO A 132 -6.60 -7.63 -25.86
N GLY A 133 -7.33 -6.65 -26.40
CA GLY A 133 -8.72 -6.43 -26.04
C GLY A 133 -9.37 -5.32 -26.87
N GLU A 134 -10.69 -5.38 -26.91
CA GLU A 134 -11.56 -4.53 -27.72
C GLU A 134 -12.73 -4.02 -26.86
N GLU A 135 -13.15 -2.79 -27.09
CA GLU A 135 -14.39 -2.27 -26.53
C GLU A 135 -15.52 -2.45 -27.54
N VAL A 136 -16.68 -2.90 -27.07
CA VAL A 136 -17.88 -2.94 -27.90
C VAL A 136 -18.78 -1.77 -27.52
N GLU A 137 -18.79 -0.76 -28.39
CA GLU A 137 -19.65 0.42 -28.29
C GLU A 137 -20.91 0.22 -29.13
N GLU A 138 -21.92 -0.44 -28.55
CA GLU A 138 -23.21 -0.65 -29.22
C GLU A 138 -24.37 -0.60 -28.20
N ASP A 139 -25.36 0.23 -28.50
CA ASP A 139 -26.47 0.52 -27.58
C ASP A 139 -27.59 -0.52 -27.71
N ASP A 140 -27.83 -1.03 -28.93
CA ASP A 140 -28.80 -2.10 -29.16
C ASP A 140 -28.31 -3.43 -28.57
N GLU A 141 -29.13 -4.07 -27.75
CA GLU A 141 -28.73 -5.28 -27.02
C GLU A 141 -28.38 -6.45 -27.96
N ALA A 142 -29.14 -6.65 -29.03
CA ALA A 142 -28.91 -7.77 -29.95
C ALA A 142 -27.66 -7.53 -30.81
N MET A 143 -27.45 -6.30 -31.26
CA MET A 143 -26.24 -5.92 -31.99
C MET A 143 -25.00 -5.96 -31.10
N ALA A 144 -25.09 -5.51 -29.84
CA ALA A 144 -24.00 -5.55 -28.89
C ALA A 144 -23.55 -6.99 -28.58
N LEU A 145 -24.48 -7.91 -28.37
CA LEU A 145 -24.15 -9.33 -28.15
C LEU A 145 -23.50 -9.97 -29.39
N THR A 146 -23.93 -9.58 -30.59
CA THR A 146 -23.31 -10.05 -31.84
C THR A 146 -21.88 -9.52 -31.98
N ALA A 147 -21.67 -8.22 -31.77
CA ALA A 147 -20.35 -7.60 -31.82
C ALA A 147 -19.40 -8.16 -30.75
N LEU A 148 -19.91 -8.42 -29.53
CA LEU A 148 -19.16 -9.10 -28.47
C LEU A 148 -18.72 -10.50 -28.88
N ARG A 149 -19.58 -11.26 -29.58
CA ARG A 149 -19.25 -12.60 -30.06
C ARG A 149 -18.15 -12.57 -31.10
N GLU A 150 -18.22 -11.66 -32.06
CA GLU A 150 -17.16 -11.47 -33.06
C GLU A 150 -15.83 -11.03 -32.41
N ALA A 151 -15.88 -10.13 -31.43
CA ALA A 151 -14.69 -9.73 -30.68
C ALA A 151 -14.09 -10.89 -29.89
N SER A 152 -14.91 -11.81 -29.35
CA SER A 152 -14.45 -13.00 -28.64
C SER A 152 -13.62 -13.94 -29.51
N GLU A 153 -13.97 -14.05 -30.80
CA GLU A 153 -13.24 -14.88 -31.77
C GLU A 153 -11.87 -14.26 -32.12
N ARG A 154 -11.78 -12.93 -32.14
CA ARG A 154 -10.52 -12.21 -32.39
C ARG A 154 -9.58 -12.22 -31.19
N VAL A 155 -10.11 -11.97 -29.99
CA VAL A 155 -9.32 -11.98 -28.74
C VAL A 155 -8.88 -13.39 -28.36
N GLY A 156 -9.75 -14.38 -28.57
CA GLY A 156 -9.52 -15.78 -28.22
C GLY A 156 -9.75 -16.09 -26.74
N TYR A 157 -9.97 -17.36 -26.44
CA TYR A 157 -10.23 -17.88 -25.09
C TYR A 157 -8.93 -18.40 -24.43
N PRO A 158 -8.79 -18.31 -23.09
CA PRO A 158 -9.74 -17.73 -22.15
C PRO A 158 -9.73 -16.18 -22.20
N LEU A 159 -10.88 -15.58 -21.93
CA LEU A 159 -11.10 -14.13 -21.98
C LEU A 159 -11.81 -13.60 -20.74
N LEU A 160 -11.74 -12.29 -20.57
CA LEU A 160 -12.31 -11.55 -19.45
C LEU A 160 -13.23 -10.46 -20.01
N LEU A 161 -14.49 -10.51 -19.60
CA LEU A 161 -15.47 -9.44 -19.85
C LEU A 161 -15.44 -8.46 -18.70
N LYS A 162 -15.38 -7.16 -18.98
CA LYS A 162 -15.38 -6.08 -17.99
C LYS A 162 -16.37 -5.00 -18.38
N ALA A 163 -17.09 -4.43 -17.41
CA ALA A 163 -17.81 -3.19 -17.65
C ALA A 163 -16.83 -2.05 -17.98
N SER A 164 -17.05 -1.32 -19.07
CA SER A 164 -16.17 -0.22 -19.50
C SER A 164 -16.07 0.89 -18.45
N SER A 165 -17.20 1.19 -17.80
CA SER A 165 -17.33 2.22 -16.75
C SER A 165 -17.09 1.66 -15.33
N GLY A 166 -16.61 0.42 -15.21
CA GLY A 166 -16.48 -0.30 -13.94
C GLY A 166 -15.13 -0.13 -13.22
N GLY A 167 -15.18 0.13 -11.91
CA GLY A 167 -14.03 0.18 -11.00
C GLY A 167 -14.11 -0.89 -9.89
N GLY A 168 -12.96 -1.27 -9.30
CA GLY A 168 -12.91 -2.10 -8.08
C GLY A 168 -13.37 -3.56 -8.22
N GLY A 169 -13.15 -4.18 -9.39
CA GLY A 169 -13.38 -5.61 -9.61
C GLY A 169 -14.84 -6.06 -9.78
N LYS A 170 -15.80 -5.14 -9.71
CA LYS A 170 -17.23 -5.40 -10.00
C LYS A 170 -17.49 -5.45 -11.50
N GLY A 171 -18.37 -6.34 -11.96
CA GLY A 171 -18.68 -6.50 -13.38
C GLY A 171 -17.56 -7.15 -14.21
N MET A 172 -16.69 -7.97 -13.60
CA MET A 172 -15.70 -8.78 -14.31
C MET A 172 -16.13 -10.24 -14.38
N ARG A 173 -16.02 -10.87 -15.55
CA ARG A 173 -16.39 -12.27 -15.73
C ARG A 173 -15.41 -13.00 -16.64
N ALA A 174 -14.73 -14.01 -16.08
CA ALA A 174 -13.89 -14.92 -16.83
C ALA A 174 -14.75 -15.86 -17.68
N VAL A 175 -14.34 -16.08 -18.92
CA VAL A 175 -14.98 -17.01 -19.86
C VAL A 175 -13.88 -17.90 -20.45
N HIS A 176 -13.94 -19.19 -20.11
CA HIS A 176 -12.90 -20.15 -20.49
C HIS A 176 -13.15 -20.82 -21.84
N ALA A 177 -14.41 -20.89 -22.28
CA ALA A 177 -14.80 -21.52 -23.53
C ALA A 177 -15.96 -20.80 -24.21
N ALA A 178 -16.03 -20.91 -25.54
CA ALA A 178 -17.06 -20.27 -26.35
C ALA A 178 -18.50 -20.67 -25.99
N VAL A 179 -18.69 -21.87 -25.43
CA VAL A 179 -20.01 -22.37 -25.00
C VAL A 179 -20.62 -21.54 -23.87
N ASP A 180 -19.78 -20.92 -23.04
CA ASP A 180 -20.21 -20.15 -21.87
C ASP A 180 -20.41 -18.65 -22.20
N PHE A 181 -20.02 -18.24 -23.41
CA PHE A 181 -19.89 -16.83 -23.77
C PHE A 181 -21.21 -16.08 -23.76
N ASP A 182 -22.23 -16.59 -24.46
CA ASP A 182 -23.49 -15.85 -24.65
C ASP A 182 -24.18 -15.57 -23.31
N GLN A 183 -24.14 -16.53 -22.37
CA GLN A 183 -24.66 -16.35 -21.01
C GLN A 183 -23.81 -15.36 -20.20
N ALA A 184 -22.48 -15.46 -20.32
CA ALA A 184 -21.55 -14.57 -19.63
C ALA A 184 -21.70 -13.11 -20.09
N ALA A 185 -21.78 -12.87 -21.40
CA ALA A 185 -21.94 -11.55 -22.02
C ALA A 185 -23.25 -10.89 -21.60
N ALA A 186 -24.37 -11.61 -21.69
CA ALA A 186 -25.67 -11.09 -21.25
C ALA A 186 -25.72 -10.83 -19.74
N GLY A 187 -24.98 -11.60 -18.94
CA GLY A 187 -24.82 -11.38 -17.50
C GLY A 187 -24.03 -10.11 -17.21
N ALA A 188 -22.84 -9.98 -17.79
CA ALA A 188 -21.93 -8.85 -17.60
C ALA A 188 -22.59 -7.53 -18.01
N ARG A 189 -23.30 -7.49 -19.15
CA ARG A 189 -24.02 -6.30 -19.62
C ARG A 189 -25.13 -5.85 -18.67
N ARG A 190 -25.96 -6.79 -18.19
CA ARG A 190 -27.02 -6.47 -17.22
C ARG A 190 -26.45 -5.91 -15.92
N GLU A 191 -25.34 -6.48 -15.45
CA GLU A 191 -24.64 -5.98 -14.25
C GLU A 191 -24.06 -4.58 -14.49
N ALA A 192 -23.44 -4.34 -15.65
CA ALA A 192 -22.89 -3.04 -16.02
C ALA A 192 -23.97 -1.95 -16.05
N VAL A 193 -25.11 -2.21 -16.71
CA VAL A 193 -26.25 -1.28 -16.75
C VAL A 193 -26.81 -1.05 -15.34
N ALA A 194 -26.99 -2.10 -14.55
CA ALA A 194 -27.56 -1.98 -13.21
C ALA A 194 -26.64 -1.22 -12.23
N ALA A 195 -25.33 -1.41 -12.34
CA ALA A 195 -24.35 -0.80 -11.44
C ALA A 195 -23.93 0.62 -11.88
N PHE A 196 -23.83 0.88 -13.19
CA PHE A 196 -23.20 2.07 -13.73
C PHE A 196 -24.08 2.86 -14.73
N GLY A 197 -25.26 2.34 -15.08
CA GLY A 197 -26.12 2.95 -16.11
C GLY A 197 -25.57 2.86 -17.53
N ASP A 198 -24.48 2.12 -17.73
CA ASP A 198 -23.75 1.98 -18.98
C ASP A 198 -23.56 0.49 -19.30
N GLY A 199 -24.04 0.07 -20.48
CA GLY A 199 -24.01 -1.31 -20.94
C GLY A 199 -22.79 -1.69 -21.76
N ARG A 200 -21.83 -0.78 -21.95
CA ARG A 200 -20.60 -1.05 -22.71
C ARG A 200 -19.73 -2.06 -21.97
N ILE A 201 -19.27 -3.05 -22.74
CA ILE A 201 -18.42 -4.13 -22.26
C ILE A 201 -17.10 -4.10 -23.02
N TYR A 202 -16.04 -4.15 -22.24
CA TYR A 202 -14.68 -4.35 -22.71
C TYR A 202 -14.34 -5.84 -22.62
N ILE A 203 -13.81 -6.41 -23.70
CA ILE A 203 -13.36 -7.80 -23.78
C ILE A 203 -11.85 -7.84 -23.92
N GLU A 204 -11.18 -8.62 -23.09
CA GLU A 204 -9.73 -8.78 -23.15
C GLU A 204 -9.29 -10.22 -22.90
N ARG A 205 -8.05 -10.53 -23.29
CA ARG A 205 -7.44 -11.83 -22.99
C ARG A 205 -7.30 -12.01 -21.48
N LEU A 206 -7.75 -13.16 -20.96
CA LEU A 206 -7.55 -13.52 -19.56
C LEU A 206 -6.13 -14.06 -19.40
N LEU A 207 -5.30 -13.33 -18.66
CA LEU A 207 -3.97 -13.81 -18.28
C LEU A 207 -4.10 -14.70 -17.04
N SER A 208 -3.87 -15.99 -17.22
CA SER A 208 -3.76 -16.96 -16.12
C SER A 208 -2.31 -17.06 -15.65
N ASP A 209 -2.09 -17.41 -14.38
CA ASP A 209 -0.77 -17.61 -13.78
C ASP A 209 0.18 -16.41 -13.96
N SER A 210 -0.39 -15.21 -14.01
CA SER A 210 0.38 -13.99 -14.20
C SER A 210 1.00 -13.51 -12.89
N LYS A 211 2.16 -12.86 -13.02
CA LYS A 211 2.78 -12.08 -11.96
C LYS A 211 2.33 -10.64 -12.05
N HIS A 212 2.17 -10.00 -10.90
CA HIS A 212 2.00 -8.55 -10.84
C HIS A 212 3.38 -7.94 -10.64
N VAL A 213 3.88 -7.26 -11.67
CA VAL A 213 5.20 -6.62 -11.66
C VAL A 213 5.02 -5.15 -11.97
N GLU A 214 5.68 -4.29 -11.21
CA GLU A 214 5.50 -2.85 -11.34
C GLU A 214 6.82 -2.12 -11.35
N ILE A 215 6.87 -1.01 -12.08
CA ILE A 215 8.10 -0.24 -12.30
C ILE A 215 7.98 1.12 -11.62
N GLN A 216 8.91 1.41 -10.71
CA GLN A 216 9.04 2.72 -10.10
C GLN A 216 9.56 3.71 -11.13
N ILE A 217 8.88 4.84 -11.32
CA ILE A 217 9.36 5.95 -12.13
C ILE A 217 9.64 7.19 -11.27
N LEU A 218 10.57 8.02 -11.74
CA LEU A 218 10.74 9.41 -11.30
C LEU A 218 10.89 10.30 -12.54
N ALA A 219 10.18 11.42 -12.56
CA ALA A 219 10.27 12.42 -13.62
C ALA A 219 10.42 13.82 -13.03
N ASP A 220 11.39 14.60 -13.53
CA ASP A 220 11.59 15.99 -13.10
C ASP A 220 11.06 17.02 -14.12
N GLN A 221 11.03 18.28 -13.69
CA GLN A 221 10.59 19.40 -14.52
C GLN A 221 11.66 19.84 -15.55
N HIS A 222 12.80 19.15 -15.61
CA HIS A 222 13.92 19.44 -16.51
C HIS A 222 13.99 18.46 -17.69
N GLY A 223 12.94 17.64 -17.87
CA GLY A 223 12.80 16.70 -18.99
C GLY A 223 13.52 15.37 -18.77
N ARG A 224 13.95 15.07 -17.53
CA ARG A 224 14.55 13.77 -17.20
C ARG A 224 13.50 12.85 -16.59
N THR A 225 13.31 11.70 -17.21
CA THR A 225 12.48 10.59 -16.71
C THR A 225 13.35 9.35 -16.56
N ILE A 226 13.28 8.67 -15.41
CA ILE A 226 14.02 7.44 -15.14
C ILE A 226 13.12 6.39 -14.50
N HIS A 227 13.54 5.13 -14.54
CA HIS A 227 12.98 4.09 -13.68
C HIS A 227 13.98 3.67 -12.58
N LEU A 228 13.47 3.30 -11.41
CA LEU A 228 14.26 2.80 -10.27
C LEU A 228 14.18 1.26 -10.15
N GLY A 229 14.01 0.59 -11.29
CA GLY A 229 13.80 -0.85 -11.33
C GLY A 229 12.38 -1.27 -10.99
N GLU A 230 12.20 -2.57 -10.81
CA GLU A 230 10.92 -3.23 -10.61
C GLU A 230 10.69 -3.71 -9.18
N ARG A 231 9.42 -3.92 -8.87
CA ARG A 231 8.95 -4.71 -7.72
C ARG A 231 8.07 -5.83 -8.22
N GLU A 232 8.21 -7.02 -7.63
CA GLU A 232 7.22 -8.09 -7.77
C GLU A 232 6.23 -8.01 -6.61
N CYS A 233 4.95 -7.85 -6.93
CA CYS A 233 3.85 -7.70 -5.98
C CYS A 233 2.77 -8.78 -6.22
N SER A 234 3.17 -9.95 -6.71
CA SER A 234 2.26 -11.04 -7.09
C SER A 234 1.52 -11.64 -5.91
N VAL A 235 2.12 -11.67 -4.72
CA VAL A 235 1.51 -12.31 -3.55
C VAL A 235 0.42 -11.41 -2.97
N GLN A 236 -0.82 -11.75 -3.31
CA GLN A 236 -2.00 -10.93 -3.05
C GLN A 236 -3.12 -11.75 -2.40
N ARG A 237 -3.95 -11.06 -1.61
CA ARG A 237 -5.21 -11.59 -1.05
C ARG A 237 -6.35 -10.71 -1.53
N ARG A 238 -7.33 -11.26 -2.27
CA ARG A 238 -8.47 -10.48 -2.80
C ARG A 238 -8.02 -9.19 -3.52
N HIS A 239 -6.97 -9.30 -4.35
CA HIS A 239 -6.32 -8.19 -5.07
C HIS A 239 -5.60 -7.14 -4.19
N GLN A 240 -5.42 -7.41 -2.89
CA GLN A 240 -4.60 -6.59 -2.00
C GLN A 240 -3.21 -7.20 -1.89
N LYS A 241 -2.17 -6.43 -2.17
CA LYS A 241 -0.76 -6.84 -2.03
C LYS A 241 -0.43 -7.08 -0.55
N VAL A 242 0.28 -8.18 -0.27
CA VAL A 242 0.61 -8.64 1.09
C VAL A 242 2.13 -8.78 1.29
N PHE A 243 2.82 -9.23 0.24
CA PHE A 243 4.26 -9.43 0.20
C PHE A 243 4.78 -8.87 -1.12
N GLU A 244 5.80 -8.01 -1.02
CA GLU A 244 6.40 -7.32 -2.14
C GLU A 244 7.92 -7.45 -2.07
N GLU A 245 8.58 -7.61 -3.21
CA GLU A 245 10.04 -7.74 -3.24
C GLU A 245 10.68 -7.02 -4.42
N ALA A 246 11.93 -6.59 -4.22
CA ALA A 246 12.74 -5.94 -5.24
C ALA A 246 14.19 -6.44 -5.17
N PRO A 247 14.85 -6.75 -6.29
CA PRO A 247 14.26 -7.02 -7.61
C PRO A 247 13.30 -8.24 -7.58
N GLY A 248 12.50 -8.42 -8.63
CA GLY A 248 11.65 -9.62 -8.74
C GLY A 248 12.47 -10.89 -9.05
N PRO A 249 12.15 -12.06 -8.46
CA PRO A 249 12.90 -13.30 -8.65
C PRO A 249 12.95 -13.78 -10.11
N THR A 250 11.93 -13.49 -10.92
CA THR A 250 11.89 -13.89 -12.34
C THR A 250 12.45 -12.84 -13.31
N MET A 251 13.04 -11.77 -12.79
CA MET A 251 13.44 -10.62 -13.61
C MET A 251 14.87 -10.77 -14.15
N THR A 252 14.98 -10.86 -15.48
CA THR A 252 16.26 -10.80 -16.19
C THR A 252 16.69 -9.35 -16.46
N GLY A 253 17.95 -9.15 -16.88
CA GLY A 253 18.43 -7.82 -17.31
C GLY A 253 17.61 -7.26 -18.47
N ASP A 254 17.37 -8.07 -19.49
CA ASP A 254 16.64 -7.67 -20.70
C ASP A 254 15.17 -7.37 -20.41
N LEU A 255 14.50 -8.20 -19.59
CA LEU A 255 13.10 -7.97 -19.22
C LEU A 255 12.96 -6.70 -18.38
N ARG A 256 13.87 -6.46 -17.44
CA ARG A 256 13.90 -5.24 -16.62
C ARG A 256 14.08 -4.01 -17.48
N GLU A 257 15.00 -4.05 -18.45
CA GLU A 257 15.21 -2.94 -19.38
C GLU A 257 13.95 -2.70 -20.24
N ALA A 258 13.36 -3.75 -20.81
CA ALA A 258 12.17 -3.63 -21.64
C ALA A 258 10.97 -3.04 -20.87
N MET A 259 10.71 -3.53 -19.65
CA MET A 259 9.64 -3.00 -18.80
C MET A 259 9.96 -1.59 -18.29
N GLY A 260 11.24 -1.31 -17.98
CA GLY A 260 11.74 0.00 -17.58
C GLY A 260 11.49 1.06 -18.65
N GLN A 261 11.86 0.77 -19.90
CA GLN A 261 11.62 1.65 -21.03
C GLN A 261 10.12 1.83 -21.33
N ALA A 262 9.32 0.77 -21.20
CA ALA A 262 7.87 0.87 -21.33
C ALA A 262 7.26 1.79 -20.25
N ALA A 263 7.76 1.73 -19.01
CA ALA A 263 7.30 2.60 -17.93
C ALA A 263 7.74 4.07 -18.11
N ILE A 264 8.95 4.30 -18.65
CA ILE A 264 9.38 5.65 -19.04
C ILE A 264 8.49 6.21 -20.15
N ALA A 265 8.23 5.42 -21.20
CA ALA A 265 7.34 5.83 -22.29
C ALA A 265 5.92 6.14 -21.80
N ALA A 266 5.41 5.35 -20.86
CA ALA A 266 4.12 5.61 -20.20
C ALA A 266 4.10 6.97 -19.49
N ALA A 267 5.15 7.28 -18.73
CA ALA A 267 5.28 8.54 -17.99
C ALA A 267 5.39 9.75 -18.94
N GLU A 268 6.21 9.63 -19.99
CA GLU A 268 6.41 10.69 -20.98
C GLU A 268 5.12 10.99 -21.77
N ALA A 269 4.31 9.96 -22.05
CA ALA A 269 3.05 10.12 -22.78
C ALA A 269 1.99 10.99 -22.04
N VAL A 270 2.17 11.20 -20.74
CA VAL A 270 1.28 12.03 -19.91
C VAL A 270 1.97 13.23 -19.28
N ASP A 271 3.17 13.59 -19.76
CA ASP A 271 3.98 14.68 -19.21
C ASP A 271 4.15 14.56 -17.69
N TYR A 272 4.46 13.35 -17.22
CA TYR A 272 4.48 13.01 -15.80
C TYR A 272 5.56 13.80 -15.03
N VAL A 273 5.29 14.11 -13.76
CA VAL A 273 6.23 14.78 -12.84
C VAL A 273 6.13 14.13 -11.45
N GLY A 274 7.25 13.99 -10.76
CA GLY A 274 7.33 13.40 -9.42
C GLY A 274 7.51 11.88 -9.46
N ALA A 275 7.07 11.21 -8.40
CA ALA A 275 7.11 9.75 -8.31
C ALA A 275 5.79 9.12 -8.76
N GLY A 276 5.88 7.99 -9.43
CA GLY A 276 4.75 7.18 -9.85
C GLY A 276 5.14 5.74 -10.07
N THR A 277 4.16 4.90 -10.33
CA THR A 277 4.40 3.49 -10.66
C THR A 277 3.57 3.06 -11.85
N VAL A 278 4.20 2.34 -12.77
CA VAL A 278 3.51 1.69 -13.88
C VAL A 278 3.41 0.20 -13.58
N GLU A 279 2.18 -0.31 -13.45
CA GLU A 279 1.90 -1.70 -13.11
C GLU A 279 1.68 -2.54 -14.38
N PHE A 280 2.19 -3.77 -14.36
CA PHE A 280 2.09 -4.72 -15.44
C PHE A 280 1.66 -6.10 -14.94
N LEU A 281 0.92 -6.82 -15.78
CA LEU A 281 0.79 -8.27 -15.67
C LEU A 281 1.86 -8.92 -16.54
N LEU A 282 2.72 -9.73 -15.92
CA LEU A 282 3.75 -10.53 -16.58
C LEU A 282 3.24 -11.97 -16.73
N ALA A 283 3.06 -12.41 -17.96
CA ALA A 283 2.64 -13.77 -18.28
C ALA A 283 3.81 -14.77 -18.16
N PRO A 284 3.53 -16.07 -17.95
CA PRO A 284 4.57 -17.11 -17.93
C PRO A 284 5.43 -17.19 -19.20
N SER A 285 4.90 -16.71 -20.34
CA SER A 285 5.63 -16.60 -21.61
C SER A 285 6.75 -15.55 -21.59
N GLY A 286 6.77 -14.65 -20.60
CA GLY A 286 7.64 -13.48 -20.53
C GLY A 286 7.06 -12.23 -21.19
N GLU A 287 5.87 -12.33 -21.81
CA GLU A 287 5.12 -11.16 -22.28
C GLU A 287 4.57 -10.37 -21.07
N PHE A 288 4.67 -9.05 -21.12
CA PHE A 288 4.09 -8.18 -20.10
C PHE A 288 3.09 -7.20 -20.72
N PHE A 289 2.10 -6.81 -19.92
CA PHE A 289 1.01 -5.95 -20.36
C PHE A 289 0.66 -4.92 -19.29
N PHE A 290 0.55 -3.67 -19.70
CA PHE A 290 0.12 -2.57 -18.85
C PHE A 290 -1.22 -2.88 -18.20
N LEU A 291 -1.26 -2.71 -16.87
CA LEU A 291 -2.44 -2.87 -16.05
C LEU A 291 -3.02 -1.50 -15.68
N GLU A 292 -2.21 -0.68 -15.01
CA GLU A 292 -2.57 0.67 -14.57
C GLU A 292 -1.31 1.49 -14.26
N MET A 293 -1.51 2.78 -14.01
CA MET A 293 -0.46 3.66 -13.50
C MET A 293 -0.95 4.33 -12.23
N ASN A 294 -0.25 4.10 -11.13
CA ASN A 294 -0.51 4.73 -9.85
C ASN A 294 0.19 6.09 -9.85
N THR A 295 -0.58 7.18 -9.90
CA THR A 295 -0.05 8.54 -10.08
C THR A 295 0.37 9.16 -8.75
N ARG A 296 1.10 8.40 -7.95
CA ARG A 296 1.49 8.70 -6.56
C ARG A 296 2.60 7.76 -6.07
N ILE A 297 3.09 8.03 -4.87
CA ILE A 297 3.89 7.03 -4.13
C ILE A 297 3.03 5.81 -3.75
N GLN A 298 3.65 4.65 -3.59
CA GLN A 298 3.01 3.41 -3.17
C GLN A 298 3.50 2.96 -1.80
N VAL A 299 2.77 2.01 -1.19
CA VAL A 299 3.06 1.47 0.15
C VAL A 299 4.45 0.83 0.16
N GLU A 300 4.71 0.04 -0.88
CA GLU A 300 5.87 -0.80 -1.17
C GLU A 300 7.08 -0.05 -1.76
N HIS A 301 7.07 1.29 -1.81
CA HIS A 301 8.26 2.06 -2.21
C HIS A 301 9.55 1.72 -1.41
N PRO A 302 9.52 1.32 -0.11
CA PRO A 302 10.72 1.06 0.66
C PRO A 302 11.61 -0.06 0.10
N VAL A 303 11.06 -1.10 -0.54
CA VAL A 303 11.90 -2.16 -1.14
C VAL A 303 12.77 -1.60 -2.26
N THR A 304 12.23 -0.67 -3.05
CA THR A 304 13.00 0.05 -4.08
C THR A 304 14.06 0.96 -3.45
N GLU A 305 13.73 1.67 -2.36
CA GLU A 305 14.71 2.52 -1.67
C GLU A 305 15.89 1.70 -1.13
N LEU A 306 15.64 0.52 -0.55
CA LEU A 306 16.68 -0.31 0.05
C LEU A 306 17.63 -0.92 -0.98
N VAL A 307 17.15 -1.27 -2.19
CA VAL A 307 18.01 -1.82 -3.23
C VAL A 307 18.70 -0.77 -4.09
N THR A 308 18.13 0.43 -4.20
CA THR A 308 18.71 1.52 -5.03
C THR A 308 19.51 2.55 -4.23
N GLY A 309 19.22 2.69 -2.93
CA GLY A 309 19.74 3.77 -2.10
C GLY A 309 19.11 5.14 -2.39
N VAL A 310 18.06 5.21 -3.22
CA VAL A 310 17.35 6.45 -3.53
C VAL A 310 16.21 6.64 -2.52
N ASP A 311 16.20 7.78 -1.84
CA ASP A 311 15.08 8.21 -0.99
C ASP A 311 14.00 8.86 -1.88
N ILE A 312 12.93 8.09 -2.16
CA ILE A 312 11.90 8.46 -3.14
C ILE A 312 11.11 9.67 -2.65
N VAL A 313 10.74 9.73 -1.37
CA VAL A 313 9.98 10.87 -0.82
C VAL A 313 10.83 12.13 -0.84
N ARG A 314 12.14 12.03 -0.58
CA ARG A 314 13.05 13.18 -0.70
C ARG A 314 13.22 13.64 -2.14
N GLU A 315 13.25 12.74 -3.11
CA GLU A 315 13.22 13.10 -4.53
C GLU A 315 11.88 13.77 -4.90
N GLN A 316 10.73 13.34 -4.37
CA GLN A 316 9.46 14.03 -4.58
C GLN A 316 9.51 15.48 -4.08
N LEU A 317 10.05 15.73 -2.88
CA LEU A 317 10.23 17.08 -2.34
C LEU A 317 11.15 17.94 -3.21
N ARG A 318 12.26 17.37 -3.67
CA ARG A 318 13.24 18.01 -4.56
C ARG A 318 12.63 18.39 -5.91
N ILE A 319 11.96 17.43 -6.56
CA ILE A 319 11.31 17.62 -7.86
C ILE A 319 10.20 18.68 -7.75
N ALA A 320 9.39 18.64 -6.70
CA ALA A 320 8.32 19.62 -6.48
C ALA A 320 8.86 21.04 -6.22
N ALA A 321 10.07 21.16 -5.65
CA ALA A 321 10.77 22.43 -5.51
C ALA A 321 11.39 22.96 -6.83
N GLY A 322 11.24 22.22 -7.94
CA GLY A 322 11.80 22.58 -9.24
C GLY A 322 13.30 22.30 -9.36
N GLU A 323 13.89 21.56 -8.42
CA GLU A 323 15.28 21.13 -8.51
C GLU A 323 15.41 19.88 -9.42
N PRO A 324 16.52 19.71 -10.15
CA PRO A 324 16.79 18.47 -10.88
C PRO A 324 16.94 17.30 -9.90
N MET A 325 16.52 16.10 -10.33
CA MET A 325 16.70 14.87 -9.54
C MET A 325 18.16 14.65 -9.15
N SER A 326 18.40 14.15 -7.92
CA SER A 326 19.77 13.89 -7.45
C SER A 326 20.27 12.49 -7.78
N CYS A 327 19.35 11.55 -8.00
CA CYS A 327 19.67 10.16 -8.29
C CYS A 327 20.34 10.00 -9.66
N GLY A 328 21.30 9.09 -9.76
CA GLY A 328 22.05 8.78 -10.98
C GLY A 328 21.33 7.77 -11.90
N PRO A 329 22.07 7.05 -12.78
CA PRO A 329 21.51 5.89 -13.49
C PRO A 329 21.13 4.78 -12.51
N LEU A 330 20.29 3.85 -12.98
CA LEU A 330 19.82 2.71 -12.17
C LEU A 330 21.00 1.89 -11.64
N MET A 331 21.06 1.74 -10.32
CA MET A 331 21.95 0.82 -9.63
C MET A 331 21.14 0.06 -8.61
N MET A 332 21.09 -1.26 -8.72
CA MET A 332 20.42 -2.14 -7.76
C MET A 332 21.44 -3.02 -7.05
N ARG A 333 21.29 -3.17 -5.73
CA ARG A 333 22.15 -4.03 -4.91
C ARG A 333 21.35 -4.82 -3.90
N GLY A 334 21.64 -6.12 -3.83
CA GLY A 334 21.01 -7.02 -2.89
C GLY A 334 19.54 -7.25 -3.24
N HIS A 335 18.76 -7.58 -2.22
CA HIS A 335 17.37 -7.95 -2.32
C HIS A 335 16.61 -7.43 -1.11
N ALA A 336 15.46 -6.81 -1.34
CA ALA A 336 14.58 -6.33 -0.30
C ALA A 336 13.21 -6.99 -0.38
N ILE A 337 12.62 -7.24 0.79
CA ILE A 337 11.28 -7.82 0.94
C ILE A 337 10.51 -6.94 1.94
N GLU A 338 9.29 -6.57 1.59
CA GLU A 338 8.31 -5.95 2.47
C GLU A 338 7.15 -6.91 2.73
N VAL A 339 6.65 -6.91 3.96
CA VAL A 339 5.37 -7.50 4.32
C VAL A 339 4.53 -6.49 5.08
N ARG A 340 3.22 -6.53 4.84
CA ARG A 340 2.25 -5.62 5.48
C ARG A 340 1.66 -6.26 6.72
N LEU A 341 1.95 -5.67 7.88
CA LEU A 341 1.40 -6.09 9.16
C LEU A 341 0.04 -5.44 9.39
N TYR A 342 -0.96 -6.28 9.57
CA TYR A 342 -2.34 -5.89 9.83
C TYR A 342 -2.81 -6.41 11.18
N ALA A 343 -3.65 -5.64 11.85
CA ALA A 343 -4.50 -6.12 12.92
C ALA A 343 -5.69 -6.88 12.31
N GLU A 344 -5.45 -8.11 11.89
CA GLU A 344 -6.41 -9.00 11.24
C GLU A 344 -6.25 -10.42 11.78
N ASP A 345 -7.36 -11.15 11.90
CA ASP A 345 -7.39 -12.58 12.22
C ASP A 345 -7.34 -13.41 10.93
N ALA A 346 -6.12 -13.75 10.49
CA ALA A 346 -5.89 -14.51 9.27
C ALA A 346 -6.58 -15.88 9.26
N ALA A 347 -6.72 -16.54 10.42
CA ALA A 347 -7.36 -17.84 10.54
C ALA A 347 -8.89 -17.76 10.39
N ASN A 348 -9.48 -16.60 10.68
CA ASN A 348 -10.90 -16.35 10.55
C ASN A 348 -11.21 -15.44 9.35
N GLY A 349 -10.62 -15.75 8.20
CA GLY A 349 -10.91 -15.04 6.95
C GLY A 349 -10.40 -13.60 6.90
N PHE A 350 -9.37 -13.30 7.70
CA PHE A 350 -8.73 -11.99 7.82
C PHE A 350 -9.67 -10.87 8.29
N LEU A 351 -10.56 -11.18 9.23
CA LEU A 351 -11.41 -10.16 9.83
C LEU A 351 -10.55 -9.15 10.62
N PRO A 352 -10.79 -7.83 10.46
CA PRO A 352 -10.10 -6.82 11.26
C PRO A 352 -10.26 -7.07 12.77
N SER A 353 -9.17 -6.92 13.51
CA SER A 353 -9.12 -7.11 14.96
C SER A 353 -8.88 -5.76 15.64
N ILE A 354 -9.95 -5.20 16.22
CA ILE A 354 -9.88 -3.96 16.99
C ILE A 354 -9.39 -4.23 18.40
N GLY A 355 -8.69 -3.27 19.00
CA GLY A 355 -8.23 -3.40 20.38
C GLY A 355 -6.89 -2.70 20.64
N PRO A 356 -6.44 -2.71 21.91
CA PRO A 356 -5.23 -2.03 22.32
C PRO A 356 -3.97 -2.75 21.81
N LEU A 357 -2.94 -1.98 21.51
CA LEU A 357 -1.57 -2.46 21.31
C LEU A 357 -0.85 -2.44 22.67
N ALA A 358 -1.21 -3.39 23.53
CA ALA A 358 -0.68 -3.48 24.89
C ALA A 358 0.83 -3.70 24.93
N VAL A 359 1.39 -4.41 23.94
CA VAL A 359 2.83 -4.51 23.69
C VAL A 359 3.06 -4.35 22.19
N PHE A 360 4.04 -3.53 21.83
CA PHE A 360 4.47 -3.38 20.43
C PHE A 360 5.99 -3.25 20.39
N GLN A 361 6.67 -4.38 20.22
CA GLN A 361 8.13 -4.46 20.20
C GLN A 361 8.59 -4.95 18.83
N PRO A 362 8.99 -4.01 17.94
CA PRO A 362 9.43 -4.37 16.61
C PRO A 362 10.81 -5.03 16.61
N PRO A 363 11.10 -5.86 15.59
CA PRO A 363 12.41 -6.44 15.42
C PRO A 363 13.44 -5.37 15.05
N GLU A 364 14.67 -5.52 15.54
CA GLU A 364 15.78 -4.63 15.23
C GLU A 364 16.93 -5.38 14.53
N GLY A 365 17.91 -4.64 14.03
CA GLY A 365 19.17 -5.16 13.51
C GLY A 365 19.52 -4.70 12.10
N PRO A 366 20.73 -5.07 11.61
CA PRO A 366 21.20 -4.66 10.28
C PRO A 366 20.30 -5.19 9.16
N GLY A 367 19.90 -4.28 8.27
CA GLY A 367 19.03 -4.59 7.13
C GLY A 367 17.58 -4.82 7.52
N VAL A 368 17.12 -4.33 8.68
CA VAL A 368 15.72 -4.34 9.10
C VAL A 368 15.24 -2.90 9.19
N ARG A 369 14.11 -2.61 8.56
CA ARG A 369 13.42 -1.32 8.55
C ARG A 369 11.96 -1.54 8.93
N LEU A 370 11.44 -0.64 9.76
CA LEU A 370 10.04 -0.60 10.12
C LEU A 370 9.47 0.79 9.83
N ASP A 371 8.46 0.83 8.97
CA ASP A 371 7.67 2.02 8.73
C ASP A 371 6.30 1.80 9.40
N THR A 372 5.97 2.58 10.43
CA THR A 372 4.75 2.38 11.24
C THR A 372 4.05 3.70 11.55
N GLY A 373 2.72 3.62 11.66
CA GLY A 373 1.84 4.71 12.10
C GLY A 373 1.36 4.57 13.55
N VAL A 374 1.76 3.51 14.26
CA VAL A 374 1.32 3.18 15.62
C VAL A 374 2.52 2.93 16.53
N ARG A 375 2.28 2.87 17.84
CA ARG A 375 3.25 2.49 18.88
C ARG A 375 2.57 1.72 20.01
N GLU A 376 3.38 1.20 20.93
CA GLU A 376 2.87 0.60 22.17
C GLU A 376 1.95 1.58 22.92
N GLY A 377 0.81 1.08 23.37
CA GLY A 377 -0.24 1.85 24.06
C GLY A 377 -1.29 2.49 23.15
N ASP A 378 -1.09 2.50 21.83
CA ASP A 378 -2.13 2.95 20.88
C ASP A 378 -3.26 1.91 20.77
N GLU A 379 -4.35 2.25 20.07
CA GLU A 379 -5.51 1.39 19.86
C GLU A 379 -5.86 1.27 18.37
N VAL A 380 -6.15 0.05 17.93
CA VAL A 380 -6.68 -0.24 16.60
C VAL A 380 -8.18 0.01 16.62
N THR A 381 -8.64 0.98 15.82
CA THR A 381 -10.04 1.41 15.75
C THR A 381 -10.69 0.94 14.43
N PRO A 382 -12.02 0.80 14.38
CA PRO A 382 -12.73 0.39 13.16
C PRO A 382 -12.82 1.50 12.09
N ASN A 383 -12.26 2.69 12.35
CA ASN A 383 -12.46 3.87 11.53
C ASN A 383 -11.60 3.88 10.25
N TYR A 384 -10.53 3.10 10.22
CA TYR A 384 -9.51 3.14 9.16
C TYR A 384 -9.02 1.74 8.79
N ASP A 385 -8.18 1.68 7.76
CA ASP A 385 -7.44 0.48 7.39
C ASP A 385 -6.63 -0.06 8.60
N PRO A 386 -6.66 -1.38 8.87
CA PRO A 386 -6.04 -1.97 10.05
C PRO A 386 -4.52 -2.21 9.91
N MET A 387 -3.84 -1.62 8.93
CA MET A 387 -2.39 -1.74 8.79
C MET A 387 -1.68 -1.06 9.97
N LEU A 388 -0.88 -1.84 10.68
CA LEU A 388 -0.07 -1.41 11.82
C LEU A 388 1.28 -0.89 11.35
N ALA A 389 1.94 -1.65 10.48
CA ALA A 389 3.30 -1.36 10.04
C ALA A 389 3.62 -2.08 8.73
N LYS A 390 4.70 -1.61 8.10
CA LYS A 390 5.41 -2.30 7.03
C LYS A 390 6.72 -2.77 7.61
N LEU A 391 6.98 -4.06 7.57
CA LEU A 391 8.27 -4.63 7.95
C LEU A 391 9.04 -4.92 6.68
N ILE A 392 10.19 -4.28 6.55
CA ILE A 392 11.03 -4.38 5.37
C ILE A 392 12.40 -4.90 5.78
N VAL A 393 12.90 -5.87 5.02
CA VAL A 393 14.25 -6.39 5.20
C VAL A 393 15.05 -6.23 3.93
N TRP A 394 16.37 -6.10 4.08
CA TRP A 394 17.32 -6.15 2.98
C TRP A 394 18.46 -7.10 3.31
N ALA A 395 18.93 -7.82 2.29
CA ALA A 395 20.12 -8.67 2.37
C ALA A 395 20.86 -8.74 1.02
N PRO A 396 22.12 -9.23 0.99
CA PRO A 396 22.87 -9.44 -0.25
C PRO A 396 22.21 -10.38 -1.28
N SER A 397 21.37 -11.32 -0.83
CA SER A 397 20.66 -12.27 -1.68
C SER A 397 19.20 -12.45 -1.24
N ARG A 398 18.33 -12.90 -2.16
CA ARG A 398 16.93 -13.20 -1.85
C ARG A 398 16.77 -14.25 -0.76
N THR A 399 17.60 -15.31 -0.78
CA THR A 399 17.59 -16.35 0.24
C THR A 399 17.91 -15.79 1.62
N GLU A 400 18.92 -14.93 1.73
CA GLU A 400 19.26 -14.25 2.99
C GLU A 400 18.18 -13.25 3.41
N ALA A 401 17.52 -12.58 2.46
CA ALA A 401 16.42 -11.67 2.75
C ALA A 401 15.22 -12.43 3.33
N LEU A 402 14.85 -13.59 2.76
CA LEU A 402 13.81 -14.46 3.32
C LEU A 402 14.19 -14.96 4.72
N GLN A 403 15.42 -15.42 4.93
CA GLN A 403 15.89 -15.82 6.27
C GLN A 403 15.77 -14.67 7.27
N LYS A 404 16.13 -13.45 6.86
CA LYS A 404 16.01 -12.25 7.68
C LYS A 404 14.56 -11.89 7.96
N MET A 405 13.67 -12.00 6.97
CA MET A 405 12.24 -11.74 7.16
C MET A 405 11.64 -12.71 8.18
N ARG A 406 11.91 -14.01 8.05
CA ARG A 406 11.48 -15.04 9.01
C ARG A 406 11.89 -14.69 10.44
N ARG A 407 13.19 -14.44 10.66
CA ARG A 407 13.71 -14.07 11.97
C ARG A 407 13.06 -12.78 12.49
N SER A 408 12.89 -11.78 11.63
CA SER A 408 12.24 -10.52 12.04
C SER A 408 10.78 -10.73 12.45
N LEU A 409 10.03 -11.59 11.77
CA LEU A 409 8.66 -11.93 12.13
C LEU A 409 8.61 -12.75 13.43
N ASP A 410 9.53 -13.70 13.61
CA ASP A 410 9.64 -14.51 14.86
C ASP A 410 9.97 -13.62 16.09
N GLU A 411 10.69 -12.52 15.89
CA GLU A 411 11.06 -11.56 16.95
C GLU A 411 10.02 -10.46 17.18
N PHE A 412 9.05 -10.27 16.28
CA PHE A 412 8.09 -9.16 16.38
C PHE A 412 7.00 -9.52 17.41
N VAL A 413 7.02 -8.85 18.55
CA VAL A 413 5.99 -9.03 19.59
C VAL A 413 4.92 -7.95 19.48
N VAL A 414 3.70 -8.35 19.14
CA VAL A 414 2.50 -7.50 19.20
C VAL A 414 1.45 -8.20 20.04
N LEU A 415 1.05 -7.60 21.17
CA LEU A 415 0.05 -8.15 22.09
C LEU A 415 -1.09 -7.17 22.31
N GLY A 416 -2.28 -7.71 22.59
CA GLY A 416 -3.51 -6.95 22.88
C GLY A 416 -4.52 -6.92 21.73
N THR A 417 -4.07 -7.21 20.50
CA THR A 417 -4.92 -7.45 19.33
C THR A 417 -4.40 -8.65 18.52
N THR A 418 -5.27 -9.28 17.73
CA THR A 418 -4.86 -10.33 16.78
C THR A 418 -4.20 -9.69 15.57
N THR A 419 -3.11 -10.30 15.09
CA THR A 419 -2.38 -9.82 13.91
C THR A 419 -2.14 -10.93 12.92
N ASN A 420 -1.78 -10.56 11.69
CA ASN A 420 -1.39 -11.50 10.64
C ASN A 420 0.08 -11.96 10.70
N ILE A 421 0.84 -11.68 11.78
CA ILE A 421 2.28 -11.98 11.87
C ILE A 421 2.60 -13.46 11.60
N GLU A 422 1.85 -14.37 12.24
CA GLU A 422 2.08 -15.81 12.10
C GLU A 422 1.80 -16.29 10.66
N PHE A 423 0.72 -15.79 10.05
CA PHE A 423 0.44 -16.03 8.63
C PHE A 423 1.57 -15.54 7.73
N LEU A 424 2.08 -14.32 7.94
CA LEU A 424 3.20 -13.78 7.16
C LEU A 424 4.48 -14.61 7.36
N ARG A 425 4.68 -15.15 8.56
CA ARG A 425 5.81 -16.01 8.85
C ARG A 425 5.70 -17.32 8.07
N ASP A 426 4.55 -17.97 8.07
CA ASP A 426 4.30 -19.19 7.28
C ASP A 426 4.39 -18.92 5.77
N LEU A 427 3.91 -17.76 5.31
CA LEU A 427 4.03 -17.32 3.92
C LEU A 427 5.49 -17.27 3.45
N CYS A 428 6.43 -16.89 4.31
CA CYS A 428 7.86 -16.92 3.98
C CYS A 428 8.42 -18.34 3.77
N ASP A 429 7.71 -19.39 4.19
CA ASP A 429 8.06 -20.80 4.00
C ASP A 429 7.24 -21.49 2.90
N ALA A 430 6.22 -20.82 2.35
CA ALA A 430 5.43 -21.36 1.26
C ALA A 430 6.33 -21.65 0.04
N PRO A 431 6.28 -22.86 -0.56
CA PRO A 431 7.18 -23.24 -1.65
C PRO A 431 7.23 -22.23 -2.80
N PRO A 432 6.09 -21.68 -3.31
CA PRO A 432 6.12 -20.69 -4.38
C PRO A 432 6.84 -19.39 -3.99
N VAL A 433 6.75 -18.99 -2.72
CA VAL A 433 7.48 -17.83 -2.19
C VAL A 433 8.97 -18.16 -2.09
N VAL A 434 9.35 -19.35 -1.65
CA VAL A 434 10.77 -19.74 -1.51
C VAL A 434 11.47 -19.83 -2.87
N ASP A 435 10.82 -20.43 -3.87
CA ASP A 435 11.41 -20.61 -5.21
C ASP A 435 11.15 -19.46 -6.19
N GLY A 436 10.24 -18.54 -5.86
CA GLY A 436 9.90 -17.37 -6.68
C GLY A 436 8.89 -17.66 -7.80
N SER A 437 8.20 -18.80 -7.76
CA SER A 437 7.13 -19.17 -8.71
C SER A 437 5.75 -18.57 -8.39
N THR A 438 5.72 -17.56 -7.52
CA THR A 438 4.53 -16.78 -7.15
C THR A 438 3.72 -16.26 -8.35
N THR A 439 2.41 -16.22 -8.18
CA THR A 439 1.38 -15.70 -9.09
C THR A 439 0.39 -14.85 -8.28
N THR A 440 -0.52 -14.14 -8.95
CA THR A 440 -1.59 -13.38 -8.29
C THR A 440 -2.58 -14.21 -7.46
N THR A 441 -2.55 -15.54 -7.60
CA THR A 441 -3.42 -16.50 -6.89
C THR A 441 -2.71 -17.27 -5.80
N THR A 442 -1.41 -17.02 -5.55
CA THR A 442 -0.58 -17.87 -4.68
C THR A 442 -1.15 -18.11 -3.29
N ILE A 443 -1.72 -17.10 -2.62
CA ILE A 443 -2.30 -17.29 -1.27
C ILE A 443 -3.49 -18.27 -1.34
N ASP A 444 -4.36 -18.09 -2.31
CA ASP A 444 -5.55 -18.94 -2.50
C ASP A 444 -5.15 -20.36 -2.94
N ASP A 445 -4.08 -20.51 -3.73
CA ASP A 445 -3.58 -21.82 -4.17
C ASP A 445 -2.89 -22.61 -3.05
N VAL A 446 -2.14 -21.91 -2.17
CA VAL A 446 -1.44 -22.54 -1.04
C VAL A 446 -2.44 -22.87 0.09
N TRP A 447 -3.44 -22.03 0.32
CA TRP A 447 -4.46 -22.20 1.36
C TRP A 447 -5.89 -22.04 0.81
N PRO A 448 -6.39 -23.00 0.01
CA PRO A 448 -7.70 -22.89 -0.65
C PRO A 448 -8.88 -22.87 0.33
N GLU A 449 -8.72 -23.49 1.49
CA GLU A 449 -9.72 -23.50 2.57
C GLU A 449 -9.44 -22.43 3.65
N GLY A 450 -8.55 -21.48 3.35
CA GLY A 450 -8.04 -20.51 4.31
C GLY A 450 -6.82 -21.03 5.08
N TRP A 451 -6.00 -20.09 5.54
CA TRP A 451 -4.86 -20.40 6.39
C TRP A 451 -5.35 -20.80 7.78
N ASN A 452 -4.83 -21.91 8.32
CA ASN A 452 -5.15 -22.37 9.66
C ASN A 452 -3.85 -22.82 10.35
N PRO A 453 -3.34 -22.09 11.34
CA PRO A 453 -2.11 -22.45 12.01
C PRO A 453 -2.32 -23.75 12.80
N PRO A 454 -1.34 -24.66 12.84
CA PRO A 454 -1.41 -25.81 13.71
C PRO A 454 -1.45 -25.35 15.17
N SER A 455 -2.51 -25.68 15.90
CA SER A 455 -2.50 -25.51 17.35
C SER A 455 -1.46 -26.45 17.95
N SER A 456 -0.51 -25.90 18.71
CA SER A 456 0.40 -26.70 19.51
C SER A 456 -0.21 -26.86 20.91
N PRO A 457 -0.68 -28.07 21.29
CA PRO A 457 -1.28 -28.28 22.60
C PRO A 457 -0.34 -27.90 23.74
N ALA A 458 0.98 -28.06 23.54
CA ALA A 458 1.98 -27.67 24.52
C ALA A 458 2.08 -26.14 24.70
N LEU A 459 1.90 -25.36 23.63
CA LEU A 459 1.84 -23.90 23.70
C LEU A 459 0.54 -23.43 24.35
N GLU A 460 -0.59 -24.08 24.04
CA GLU A 460 -1.87 -23.80 24.70
C GLU A 460 -1.79 -24.10 26.20
N GLU A 461 -1.26 -25.25 26.59
CA GLU A 461 -1.04 -25.62 27.99
C GLU A 461 -0.08 -24.65 28.70
N ALA A 462 1.03 -24.26 28.05
CA ALA A 462 1.96 -23.29 28.59
C ALA A 462 1.33 -21.90 28.76
N ALA A 463 0.54 -21.45 27.79
CA ALA A 463 -0.19 -20.19 27.85
C ALA A 463 -1.24 -20.20 28.98
N LEU A 464 -1.98 -21.31 29.14
CA LEU A 464 -2.93 -21.50 30.24
C LEU A 464 -2.22 -21.48 31.60
N LEU A 465 -1.08 -22.16 31.74
CA LEU A 465 -0.28 -22.15 32.96
C LEU A 465 0.26 -20.74 33.28
N ALA A 466 0.74 -20.02 32.26
CA ALA A 466 1.22 -18.65 32.41
C ALA A 466 0.09 -17.70 32.83
N ALA A 467 -1.09 -17.80 32.18
CA ALA A 467 -2.27 -17.01 32.53
C ALA A 467 -2.76 -17.31 33.96
N ALA A 468 -2.87 -18.58 34.34
CA ALA A 468 -3.25 -18.99 35.70
C ALA A 468 -2.23 -18.51 36.76
N SER A 469 -0.95 -18.54 36.43
CA SER A 469 0.12 -18.03 37.31
C SER A 469 0.04 -16.52 37.44
N ALA A 470 -0.17 -15.78 36.34
CA ALA A 470 -0.33 -14.33 36.34
C ALA A 470 -1.54 -13.88 37.16
N GLU A 471 -2.66 -14.61 37.04
CA GLU A 471 -3.88 -14.39 37.84
C GLU A 471 -3.62 -14.61 39.34
N THR A 472 -2.97 -15.74 39.68
CA THR A 472 -2.63 -16.10 41.06
C THR A 472 -1.68 -15.09 41.70
N LEU A 473 -0.69 -14.60 40.93
CA LEU A 473 0.25 -13.58 41.37
C LEU A 473 -0.34 -12.16 41.35
N GLY A 474 -1.56 -12.00 40.83
CA GLY A 474 -2.24 -10.71 40.73
C GLY A 474 -1.51 -9.72 39.83
N LEU A 475 -0.83 -10.18 38.77
CA LEU A 475 -0.07 -9.31 37.86
C LEU A 475 -0.98 -8.33 37.09
N HIS A 476 -2.26 -8.68 36.89
CA HIS A 476 -3.27 -7.80 36.31
C HIS A 476 -3.75 -6.71 37.29
N ARG A 477 -3.47 -6.83 38.59
CA ARG A 477 -3.92 -5.85 39.58
C ARG A 477 -3.03 -4.62 39.47
N THR A 478 -3.54 -3.60 38.80
CA THR A 478 -2.96 -2.25 38.87
C THR A 478 -2.87 -1.88 40.34
N GLN A 479 -1.64 -1.75 40.88
CA GLN A 479 -1.47 -1.16 42.20
C GLN A 479 -2.06 0.24 42.12
N ALA A 480 -3.20 0.45 42.77
CA ALA A 480 -3.67 1.80 43.05
C ALA A 480 -2.55 2.49 43.82
N ARG A 481 -1.76 3.34 43.16
CA ARG A 481 -1.06 4.41 43.84
C ARG A 481 -2.16 5.29 44.42
N GLY A 482 -2.60 4.94 45.62
CA GLY A 482 -3.45 5.80 46.41
C GLY A 482 -2.81 7.19 46.46
N PRO A 483 -3.60 8.27 46.48
CA PRO A 483 -3.05 9.60 46.60
C PRO A 483 -2.07 9.58 47.76
N SER A 484 -0.86 10.09 47.56
CA SER A 484 0.07 10.30 48.65
C SER A 484 -0.67 11.14 49.69
N ALA A 485 -1.20 10.48 50.71
CA ALA A 485 -1.81 11.15 51.83
C ALA A 485 -0.73 12.09 52.35
N SER A 486 -1.00 13.38 52.28
CA SER A 486 -0.25 14.39 53.03
C SER A 486 -0.32 13.97 54.49
N SER A 487 0.71 13.25 54.95
CA SER A 487 0.79 12.75 56.30
C SER A 487 1.07 13.94 57.22
N ASN A 488 0.01 14.58 57.73
CA ASN A 488 0.07 15.46 58.90
C ASN A 488 0.23 14.66 60.21
N GLY A 489 0.92 13.52 60.16
CA GLY A 489 1.24 12.67 61.31
C GLY A 489 2.75 12.40 61.35
N PRO A 490 3.31 12.10 62.54
CA PRO A 490 4.74 11.88 62.69
C PRO A 490 5.20 10.76 61.75
N VAL A 491 6.34 11.00 61.08
CA VAL A 491 6.92 10.09 60.09
C VAL A 491 7.13 8.72 60.75
N SER A 492 6.44 7.71 60.23
CA SER A 492 6.63 6.32 60.65
C SER A 492 8.03 5.85 60.21
N PRO A 493 8.88 5.36 61.12
CA PRO A 493 10.20 4.83 60.77
C PRO A 493 10.12 3.54 59.94
N PHE A 494 8.92 2.98 59.74
CA PHE A 494 8.70 1.77 58.95
C PHE A 494 8.49 2.05 57.45
N ASN A 495 8.29 3.30 57.02
CA ASN A 495 8.10 3.65 55.60
C ASN A 495 9.39 3.57 54.77
N THR A 496 10.56 3.45 55.40
CA THR A 496 11.86 3.30 54.73
C THR A 496 12.33 1.83 54.64
N LEU A 497 11.54 0.88 55.15
CA LEU A 497 11.85 -0.55 55.09
C LEU A 497 11.28 -1.21 53.82
N THR A 498 11.55 -0.62 52.65
CA THR A 498 11.43 -1.29 51.35
C THR A 498 12.81 -1.75 50.84
N ARG A 499 13.67 -2.24 51.74
CA ARG A 499 14.82 -3.06 51.36
C ARG A 499 14.42 -4.53 51.40
N ARG A 500 14.18 -5.12 50.23
CA ARG A 500 14.49 -6.55 50.06
C ARG A 500 16.01 -6.68 50.08
N TYR A 501 16.52 -7.50 50.98
CA TYR A 501 17.91 -7.94 51.06
C TYR A 501 17.96 -9.43 50.70
N PRO A 502 19.13 -9.88 50.24
CA PRO A 502 19.44 -10.24 48.85
C PRO A 502 18.59 -11.36 48.26
#